data_AF-A0A317JWH4-F1
#
_entry.id   AF-A0A317JWH4-F1
#
_cell.length_a   1.000
_cell.length_b   1.000
_cell.length_c   1.000
_cell.angle_alpha   90.00
_cell.angle_beta   90.00
_cell.angle_gamma   90.00
#
_symmetry.space_group_name_H-M   'P 1'
#
loop_
_entity.id
_entity.type
_entity.pdbx_description
1 polymer ?
#
loop_
_entity_poly.entity_id
_entity_poly.type
_entity_poly.pdbx_seq_one_letter_code
_entity_poly.pdbx_strand_id
1 'polypeptide(L)'
;MHVLFLSVGGTRRRAVVEESAQVLADGGTATVVVDRAGPWSKETFATGVTVVELAGLEQRQPALRFEQAVLYKAPRKVLRTVGRGPLRRFAKRAEKSYERRVASRVHRALLRMRGDVRPRLVESLIRRGAGVDVVVVTDPLAMPYAARLVTGAAQASKPSVCFSYDYAGDTPKRQLRSMSDAVQGDNS
;
A
#
# COMPACT_ATOMS: atom_id res chain seq x y z
N MET A 1 8.59 -12.88 16.78
CA MET A 1 8.50 -11.45 16.43
C MET A 1 7.78 -11.31 15.09
N HIS A 2 6.85 -10.37 14.98
CA HIS A 2 6.15 -10.03 13.74
C HIS A 2 6.68 -8.72 13.16
N VAL A 3 7.27 -8.81 11.97
CA VAL A 3 7.90 -7.69 11.26
C VAL A 3 7.07 -7.31 10.03
N LEU A 4 6.75 -6.03 9.92
CA LEU A 4 6.02 -5.44 8.80
C LEU A 4 6.96 -4.61 7.92
N PHE A 5 7.18 -5.02 6.68
CA PHE A 5 7.92 -4.23 5.71
C PHE A 5 6.95 -3.34 4.92
N LEU A 6 7.10 -2.02 5.06
CA LEU A 6 6.39 -1.05 4.23
C LEU A 6 7.26 -0.71 3.02
N SER A 7 6.83 -1.18 1.84
CA SER A 7 7.52 -0.96 0.56
C SER A 7 6.55 -0.47 -0.51
N VAL A 8 6.03 0.73 -0.29
CA VAL A 8 5.02 1.37 -1.15
C VAL A 8 5.66 1.79 -2.49
N GLY A 9 6.88 2.30 -2.45
CA GLY A 9 7.61 2.74 -3.64
C GLY A 9 8.34 1.61 -4.39
N GLY A 10 8.67 0.51 -3.72
CA GLY A 10 9.36 -0.63 -4.35
C GLY A 10 10.79 -0.33 -4.82
N THR A 11 11.46 0.66 -4.21
CA THR A 11 12.83 1.06 -4.57
C THR A 11 13.89 0.10 -4.04
N ARG A 12 13.64 -0.57 -2.91
CA ARG A 12 14.58 -1.53 -2.27
C ARG A 12 14.11 -2.99 -2.35
N ARG A 13 13.48 -3.39 -3.45
CA ARG A 13 12.87 -4.73 -3.64
C ARG A 13 13.74 -5.90 -3.17
N ARG A 14 14.98 -5.97 -3.67
CA ARG A 14 15.92 -7.05 -3.32
C ARG A 14 16.23 -7.10 -1.81
N ALA A 15 16.47 -5.94 -1.20
CA ALA A 15 16.72 -5.87 0.24
C ALA A 15 15.49 -6.32 1.04
N VAL A 16 14.27 -5.97 0.60
CA VAL A 16 13.04 -6.43 1.26
C VAL A 16 12.87 -7.95 1.18
N VAL A 17 13.21 -8.55 0.04
CA VAL A 17 13.18 -10.02 -0.11
C VAL A 17 14.20 -10.68 0.82
N GLU A 18 15.44 -10.18 0.83
CA GLU A 18 16.53 -10.71 1.67
C GLU A 18 16.23 -10.53 3.17
N GLU A 19 15.84 -9.33 3.60
CA GLU A 19 15.51 -9.02 5.00
C GLU A 19 14.26 -9.77 5.49
N SER A 20 13.22 -9.91 4.65
CA SER A 20 12.02 -10.68 5.03
C SER A 20 12.29 -12.18 5.15
N ALA A 21 13.20 -12.72 4.34
CA ALA A 21 13.67 -14.09 4.49
C ALA A 21 14.49 -14.27 5.79
N GLN A 22 15.31 -13.28 6.14
CA GLN A 22 16.07 -13.30 7.39
C GLN A 22 15.15 -13.32 8.62
N VAL A 23 14.07 -12.54 8.62
CA VAL A 23 13.05 -12.57 9.70
C VAL A 23 12.50 -13.98 9.91
N LEU A 24 12.21 -14.72 8.84
CA LEU A 24 11.72 -16.09 8.94
C LEU A 24 12.81 -17.05 9.43
N ALA A 25 14.06 -16.87 8.98
CA ALA A 25 15.19 -17.65 9.46
C ALA A 25 15.44 -17.46 10.97
N ASP A 26 15.15 -16.27 11.49
CA ASP A 26 15.21 -15.95 12.92
C ASP A 26 13.98 -16.47 13.71
N GLY A 27 13.06 -17.19 13.06
CA GLY A 27 11.84 -17.73 13.68
C GLY A 27 10.72 -16.71 13.85
N GLY A 28 10.82 -15.56 13.17
CA GLY A 28 9.80 -14.52 13.13
C GLY A 28 8.70 -14.77 12.09
N THR A 29 7.80 -13.81 11.97
CA THR A 29 6.79 -13.74 10.91
C THR A 29 7.00 -12.45 10.14
N ALA A 30 6.99 -12.51 8.81
CA ALA A 30 7.21 -11.35 7.95
C ALA A 30 5.97 -11.05 7.10
N THR A 31 5.50 -9.81 7.18
CA THR A 31 4.45 -9.27 6.30
C THR A 31 5.03 -8.15 5.44
N VAL A 32 4.92 -8.25 4.12
CA VAL A 32 5.41 -7.23 3.18
C VAL A 32 4.23 -6.52 2.54
N VAL A 33 4.14 -5.22 2.77
CA VAL A 33 3.06 -4.36 2.27
C VAL A 33 3.56 -3.57 1.07
N VAL A 34 2.92 -3.77 -0.08
CA VAL A 34 3.31 -3.18 -1.36
C VAL A 34 2.15 -2.40 -1.99
N ASP A 35 2.42 -1.34 -2.75
CA ASP A 35 1.35 -0.61 -3.44
C ASP A 35 0.67 -1.49 -4.50
N ARG A 36 1.47 -2.10 -5.38
CA ARG A 36 1.02 -2.97 -6.48
C ARG A 36 1.92 -4.18 -6.62
N ALA A 37 1.36 -5.32 -7.03
CA ALA A 37 2.12 -6.56 -7.24
C ALA A 37 3.04 -6.50 -8.49
N GLY A 38 2.72 -5.65 -9.48
CA GLY A 38 3.44 -5.59 -10.76
C GLY A 38 4.96 -5.48 -10.63
N PRO A 39 5.50 -4.47 -9.91
CA PRO A 39 6.94 -4.33 -9.68
C PRO A 39 7.58 -5.50 -8.93
N TRP A 40 6.80 -6.30 -8.19
CA TRP A 40 7.30 -7.40 -7.37
C TRP A 40 7.20 -8.78 -8.05
N SER A 41 6.60 -8.83 -9.24
CA SER A 41 6.37 -10.08 -9.98
C SER A 41 7.62 -10.88 -10.34
N LYS A 42 8.78 -10.23 -10.42
CA LYS A 42 10.07 -10.87 -10.70
C LYS A 42 10.81 -11.33 -9.45
N GLU A 43 10.34 -10.89 -8.28
CA GLU A 43 10.97 -11.20 -7.01
C GLU A 43 10.34 -12.45 -6.42
N THR A 44 11.16 -13.33 -5.83
CA THR A 44 10.69 -14.54 -5.17
C THR A 44 10.86 -14.40 -3.68
N PHE A 45 9.76 -14.29 -2.95
CA PHE A 45 9.78 -14.26 -1.50
C PHE A 45 9.95 -15.67 -0.92
N ALA A 46 10.58 -15.75 0.25
CA ALA A 46 10.68 -16.99 1.00
C ALA A 46 9.30 -17.53 1.39
N THR A 47 9.17 -18.87 1.45
CA THR A 47 7.95 -19.55 1.88
C THR A 47 7.58 -19.12 3.31
N GLY A 48 6.39 -18.56 3.49
CA GLY A 48 5.92 -18.04 4.78
C GLY A 48 5.87 -16.51 4.87
N VAL A 49 6.46 -15.78 3.92
CA VAL A 49 6.29 -14.32 3.83
C VAL A 49 4.89 -14.00 3.31
N THR A 50 4.14 -13.19 4.06
CA THR A 50 2.82 -12.74 3.63
C THR A 50 2.95 -11.44 2.85
N VAL A 51 2.65 -11.45 1.55
CA VAL A 51 2.66 -10.25 0.71
C VAL A 51 1.25 -9.67 0.61
N VAL A 52 1.10 -8.40 0.95
CA VAL A 52 -0.16 -7.67 0.98
C VAL A 52 -0.12 -6.51 0.00
N GLU A 53 -1.03 -6.52 -0.98
CA GLU A 53 -1.16 -5.45 -1.97
C GLU A 53 -2.20 -4.41 -1.54
N LEU A 54 -1.78 -3.16 -1.33
CA LEU A 54 -2.70 -2.06 -0.97
C LEU A 54 -3.75 -1.83 -2.06
N ALA A 55 -3.35 -1.79 -3.33
CA ALA A 55 -4.29 -1.57 -4.43
C ALA A 55 -5.38 -2.66 -4.49
N GLY A 56 -5.00 -3.92 -4.20
CA GLY A 56 -5.94 -5.03 -4.10
C GLY A 56 -6.90 -4.89 -2.91
N LEU A 57 -6.42 -4.42 -1.75
CA LEU A 57 -7.25 -4.13 -0.58
C LEU A 57 -8.19 -2.96 -0.80
N GLU A 58 -7.74 -1.91 -1.49
CA GLU A 58 -8.55 -0.76 -1.86
C GLU A 58 -9.72 -1.21 -2.75
N GLN A 59 -9.47 -1.99 -3.80
CA GLN A 59 -10.51 -2.50 -4.71
C GLN A 59 -11.55 -3.40 -4.03
N ARG A 60 -11.20 -4.07 -2.93
CA ARG A 60 -12.12 -4.94 -2.18
C ARG A 60 -13.06 -4.16 -1.27
N GLN A 61 -12.88 -2.85 -1.08
CA GLN A 61 -13.80 -2.08 -0.25
C GLN A 61 -15.18 -1.93 -0.90
N PRO A 62 -16.27 -2.27 -0.18
CA PRO A 62 -17.64 -2.20 -0.70
C PRO A 62 -18.07 -0.78 -1.06
N ALA A 63 -17.56 0.22 -0.33
CA ALA A 63 -17.80 1.63 -0.63
C ALA A 63 -17.31 2.03 -2.03
N LEU A 64 -16.16 1.50 -2.48
CA LEU A 64 -15.65 1.74 -3.84
C LEU A 64 -16.46 0.98 -4.90
N ARG A 65 -17.00 -0.20 -4.57
CA ARG A 65 -17.90 -0.94 -5.47
C ARG A 65 -19.24 -0.23 -5.66
N PHE A 66 -19.82 0.30 -4.59
CA PHE A 66 -21.07 1.04 -4.66
C PHE A 66 -20.90 2.32 -5.47
N GLU A 67 -19.80 3.03 -5.25
CA GLU A 67 -19.44 4.22 -6.03
C GLU A 67 -19.24 3.89 -7.52
N GLN A 68 -18.45 2.87 -7.87
CA GLN A 68 -18.29 2.45 -9.27
C GLN A 68 -19.61 1.99 -9.90
N ALA A 69 -20.46 1.32 -9.12
CA ALA A 69 -21.78 0.89 -9.58
C ALA A 69 -22.70 2.09 -9.86
N VAL A 70 -22.74 3.09 -8.98
CA VAL A 70 -23.60 4.26 -9.10
C VAL A 70 -23.06 5.26 -10.13
N LEU A 71 -21.77 5.61 -10.07
CA LEU A 71 -21.19 6.62 -10.98
C LEU A 71 -21.00 6.12 -12.41
N TYR A 72 -20.64 4.84 -12.61
CA TYR A 72 -20.22 4.36 -13.93
C TYR A 72 -21.13 3.27 -14.52
N LYS A 73 -21.68 2.35 -13.71
CA LYS A 73 -22.52 1.25 -14.24
C LYS A 73 -24.00 1.62 -14.37
N ALA A 74 -24.56 2.37 -13.43
CA ALA A 74 -25.96 2.79 -13.46
C ALA A 74 -26.32 3.65 -14.69
N PRO A 75 -25.57 4.73 -15.01
CA PRO A 75 -25.88 5.52 -16.20
C PRO A 75 -25.75 4.70 -17.49
N ARG A 76 -24.74 3.82 -17.60
CA ARG A 76 -24.60 2.90 -18.74
C ARG A 76 -25.76 1.92 -18.87
N LYS A 77 -26.28 1.38 -17.77
CA LYS A 77 -27.46 0.49 -17.79
C LYS A 77 -28.70 1.26 -18.23
N VAL A 78 -28.97 2.42 -17.65
CA VAL A 78 -30.11 3.27 -18.03
C VAL A 78 -30.05 3.66 -19.51
N LEU A 79 -28.88 4.08 -20.00
CA LEU A 79 -28.66 4.40 -21.42
C LEU A 79 -28.81 3.17 -22.33
N ARG A 80 -28.48 1.96 -21.87
CA ARG A 80 -28.65 0.73 -22.66
C ARG A 80 -30.11 0.27 -22.70
N THR A 81 -30.88 0.55 -21.65
CA THR A 81 -32.32 0.27 -21.59
C THR A 81 -33.12 1.29 -22.42
N VAL A 82 -32.76 2.57 -22.36
CA VAL A 82 -33.44 3.65 -23.12
C VAL A 82 -32.92 3.77 -24.56
N GLY A 83 -31.70 3.30 -24.84
CA GLY A 83 -31.00 3.45 -26.13
C GLY A 83 -31.22 2.35 -27.17
N ARG A 84 -32.16 1.41 -26.96
CA ARG A 84 -32.59 0.48 -28.01
C ARG A 84 -33.57 1.20 -28.95
N GLY A 85 -33.04 1.90 -29.96
CA GLY A 85 -33.85 2.58 -30.97
C GLY A 85 -33.15 3.79 -31.64
N PRO A 86 -33.87 4.56 -32.47
CA PRO A 86 -33.34 5.68 -33.27
C PRO A 86 -32.70 6.81 -32.43
N LEU A 87 -32.94 6.84 -31.12
CA LEU A 87 -32.41 7.82 -30.17
C LEU A 87 -30.96 7.54 -29.71
N ARG A 88 -30.31 6.48 -30.20
CA ARG A 88 -28.93 6.09 -29.85
C ARG A 88 -27.89 7.20 -30.05
N ARG A 89 -28.09 8.11 -31.03
CA ARG A 89 -27.19 9.25 -31.28
C ARG A 89 -27.31 10.34 -30.20
N PHE A 90 -28.50 10.59 -29.67
CA PHE A 90 -28.73 11.54 -28.57
C PHE A 90 -28.20 10.97 -27.25
N ALA A 91 -28.41 9.68 -27.00
CA ALA A 91 -27.88 8.96 -25.85
C ALA A 91 -26.34 9.07 -25.74
N LYS A 92 -25.61 8.85 -26.85
CA LYS A 92 -24.14 9.03 -26.88
C LYS A 92 -23.69 10.46 -26.60
N ARG A 93 -24.44 11.47 -27.07
CA ARG A 93 -24.15 12.89 -26.80
C ARG A 93 -24.38 13.25 -25.34
N ALA A 94 -25.46 12.75 -24.76
CA ALA A 94 -25.78 12.91 -23.35
C ALA A 94 -24.73 12.22 -22.45
N GLU A 95 -24.30 11.01 -22.80
CA GLU A 95 -23.25 10.27 -22.08
C GLU A 95 -21.94 11.06 -22.06
N LYS A 96 -21.48 11.58 -23.20
CA LYS A 96 -20.24 12.37 -23.30
C LYS A 96 -20.32 13.70 -22.54
N SER A 97 -21.50 14.30 -22.46
CA SER A 97 -21.74 15.55 -21.71
C SER A 97 -21.79 15.29 -20.20
N TYR A 98 -22.45 14.21 -19.78
CA TYR A 98 -22.53 13.75 -18.40
C TYR A 98 -21.15 13.35 -17.86
N GLU A 99 -20.37 12.58 -18.63
CA GLU A 99 -19.02 12.18 -18.26
C GLU A 99 -18.11 13.40 -18.07
N ARG A 100 -18.20 14.39 -18.97
CA ARG A 100 -17.41 15.63 -18.87
C ARG A 100 -17.80 16.53 -17.70
N ARG A 101 -19.08 16.64 -17.36
CA ARG A 101 -19.57 17.61 -16.36
C ARG A 101 -19.79 17.04 -14.97
N VAL A 102 -20.26 15.80 -14.89
CA VAL A 102 -20.70 15.17 -13.63
C VAL A 102 -19.66 14.17 -13.15
N ALA A 103 -19.24 13.21 -13.99
CA ALA A 103 -18.30 12.19 -13.54
C ALA A 103 -16.95 12.78 -13.10
N SER A 104 -16.40 13.73 -13.87
CA SER A 104 -15.14 14.40 -13.53
C SER A 104 -15.23 15.25 -12.24
N ARG A 105 -16.32 16.01 -12.05
CA ARG A 105 -16.53 16.87 -10.88
C ARG A 105 -16.84 16.05 -9.63
N VAL A 106 -17.68 15.04 -9.74
CA VAL A 106 -18.02 14.14 -8.64
C VAL A 106 -16.80 13.33 -8.24
N HIS A 107 -16.04 12.78 -9.20
CA HIS A 107 -14.78 12.09 -8.90
C HIS A 107 -13.80 13.01 -8.16
N ARG A 108 -13.65 14.26 -8.62
CA ARG A 108 -12.75 15.24 -7.96
C ARG A 108 -13.24 15.65 -6.57
N ALA A 109 -14.54 15.88 -6.40
CA ALA A 109 -15.13 16.23 -5.11
C ALA A 109 -15.03 15.06 -4.12
N LEU A 110 -15.21 13.83 -4.60
CA LEU A 110 -15.19 12.64 -3.77
C LEU A 110 -13.77 12.23 -3.38
N LEU A 111 -12.79 12.36 -4.27
CA LEU A 111 -11.37 12.27 -3.93
C LEU A 111 -10.99 13.30 -2.85
N ARG A 112 -11.52 14.52 -2.93
CA ARG A 112 -11.22 15.60 -1.99
C ARG A 112 -11.89 15.41 -0.62
N MET A 113 -13.11 14.88 -0.59
CA MET A 113 -13.81 14.57 0.66
C MET A 113 -13.25 13.34 1.38
N ARG A 114 -12.83 12.33 0.65
CA ARG A 114 -12.47 11.03 1.23
C ARG A 114 -11.07 11.01 1.82
N GLY A 115 -10.18 11.88 1.33
CA GLY A 115 -8.77 11.86 1.67
C GLY A 115 -8.10 10.56 1.20
N ASP A 116 -6.81 10.43 1.48
CA ASP A 116 -6.09 9.19 1.17
C ASP A 116 -6.57 8.08 2.13
N VAL A 117 -7.21 7.03 1.58
CA VAL A 117 -7.71 5.86 2.32
C VAL A 117 -6.63 4.84 2.60
N ARG A 118 -5.50 4.91 1.89
CA ARG A 118 -4.39 3.96 1.96
C ARG A 118 -3.78 3.89 3.37
N PRO A 119 -3.56 5.01 4.08
CA PRO A 119 -3.07 4.96 5.46
C PRO A 119 -4.03 4.24 6.42
N ARG A 120 -5.35 4.41 6.25
CA ARG A 120 -6.35 3.70 7.07
C ARG A 120 -6.37 2.21 6.78
N LEU A 121 -6.10 1.81 5.54
CA LEU A 121 -5.98 0.39 5.17
C LEU A 121 -4.78 -0.26 5.84
N VAL A 122 -3.61 0.38 5.78
CA VAL A 122 -2.39 -0.09 6.47
C VAL A 122 -2.63 -0.19 7.98
N GLU A 123 -3.24 0.84 8.58
CA GLU A 123 -3.60 0.82 10.00
C GLU A 123 -4.57 -0.32 10.33
N SER A 124 -5.59 -0.55 9.49
CA SER A 124 -6.55 -1.64 9.70
C SER A 124 -5.91 -3.02 9.56
N LEU A 125 -4.91 -3.17 8.68
CA LEU A 125 -4.17 -4.41 8.50
C LEU A 125 -3.37 -4.76 9.76
N ILE A 126 -2.73 -3.75 10.35
CA ILE A 126 -1.93 -3.88 11.57
C ILE A 126 -2.81 -4.12 12.79
N ARG A 127 -3.96 -3.45 12.89
CA ARG A 127 -4.93 -3.69 13.98
C ARG A 127 -5.61 -5.05 13.88
N ARG A 128 -5.78 -5.61 12.67
CA ARG A 128 -6.39 -6.92 12.45
C ARG A 128 -5.40 -8.08 12.48
N GLY A 129 -4.13 -7.82 12.15
CA GLY A 129 -3.05 -8.79 12.26
C GLY A 129 -2.63 -9.00 13.71
N ALA A 130 -2.04 -10.16 14.00
CA ALA A 130 -1.31 -10.39 15.24
C ALA A 130 -0.33 -9.22 15.45
N GLY A 131 -0.27 -8.67 16.68
CA GLY A 131 0.44 -7.43 16.99
C GLY A 131 1.77 -7.30 16.26
N VAL A 132 1.94 -6.19 15.54
CA VAL A 132 3.20 -5.90 14.83
C VAL A 132 4.18 -5.36 15.87
N ASP A 133 5.33 -6.01 15.99
CA ASP A 133 6.39 -5.61 16.91
C ASP A 133 7.30 -4.56 16.26
N VAL A 134 7.61 -4.74 14.96
CA VAL A 134 8.55 -3.91 14.21
C VAL A 134 7.98 -3.54 12.84
N VAL A 135 8.09 -2.27 12.47
CA VAL A 135 7.77 -1.74 11.14
C VAL A 135 9.05 -1.29 10.47
N VAL A 136 9.43 -1.98 9.39
CA VAL A 136 10.59 -1.62 8.55
C VAL A 136 10.11 -0.74 7.40
N VAL A 137 10.56 0.51 7.37
CA VAL A 137 10.26 1.50 6.33
C VAL A 137 11.33 1.45 5.26
N THR A 138 10.99 0.90 4.11
CA THR A 138 11.99 0.53 3.10
C THR A 138 12.18 1.61 2.03
N ASP A 139 11.29 2.58 1.95
CA ASP A 139 11.36 3.69 1.00
C ASP A 139 10.74 4.99 1.56
N PRO A 140 11.13 6.17 1.04
CA PRO A 140 10.58 7.45 1.51
C PRO A 140 9.06 7.59 1.32
N LEU A 141 8.47 6.93 0.32
CA LEU A 141 7.02 6.98 0.08
C LEU A 141 6.25 6.22 1.16
N ALA A 142 6.89 5.30 1.87
CA ALA A 142 6.33 4.60 3.02
C ALA A 142 6.34 5.41 4.33
N MET A 143 7.14 6.50 4.43
CA MET A 143 7.26 7.28 5.68
C MET A 143 5.95 7.87 6.20
N PRO A 144 5.07 8.46 5.38
CA PRO A 144 3.79 9.00 5.87
C PRO A 144 2.89 7.93 6.48
N TYR A 145 3.00 6.68 6.00
CA TYR A 145 2.28 5.53 6.55
C TYR A 145 2.84 5.18 7.92
N ALA A 146 4.17 5.04 8.04
CA ALA A 146 4.85 4.76 9.31
C ALA A 146 4.57 5.83 10.37
N ALA A 147 4.66 7.11 10.00
CA ALA A 147 4.38 8.23 10.91
C ALA A 147 2.97 8.14 11.48
N ARG A 148 1.96 7.85 10.65
CA ARG A 148 0.57 7.70 11.08
C ARG A 148 0.40 6.52 12.04
N LEU A 149 1.11 5.42 11.84
CA LEU A 149 1.08 4.27 12.73
C LEU A 149 1.62 4.62 14.12
N VAL A 150 2.75 5.32 14.18
CA VAL A 150 3.34 5.76 15.45
C VAL A 150 2.44 6.77 16.16
N THR A 151 1.79 7.68 15.43
CA THR A 151 0.90 8.68 16.04
C THR A 151 -0.48 8.12 16.42
N GLY A 152 -0.95 7.08 15.74
CA GLY A 152 -2.31 6.52 15.88
C GLY A 152 -2.41 5.24 16.71
N ALA A 153 -1.29 4.57 17.00
CA ALA A 153 -1.26 3.40 17.87
C ALA A 153 -1.57 3.78 19.32
N ALA A 154 -2.48 3.02 19.96
CA ALA A 154 -2.69 3.12 21.39
C ALA A 154 -1.38 2.77 22.12
N GLN A 155 -1.08 3.47 23.22
CA GLN A 155 0.21 3.37 23.94
C GLN A 155 0.62 1.94 24.35
N ALA A 156 -0.31 1.00 24.42
CA ALA A 156 -0.04 -0.38 24.83
C ALA A 156 0.64 -1.27 23.75
N SER A 157 0.64 -0.88 22.48
CA SER A 157 1.22 -1.69 21.39
C SER A 157 1.82 -0.82 20.29
N LYS A 158 2.78 0.03 20.67
CA LYS A 158 3.47 0.92 19.74
C LYS A 158 4.60 0.14 19.04
N PRO A 159 4.49 -0.17 17.74
CA PRO A 159 5.54 -0.89 17.04
C PRO A 159 6.82 -0.03 16.98
N SER A 160 7.98 -0.68 17.09
CA SER A 160 9.26 -0.04 16.79
C SER A 160 9.35 0.25 15.29
N VAL A 161 9.92 1.39 14.91
CA VAL A 161 10.06 1.78 13.49
C VAL A 161 11.52 1.90 13.15
N CYS A 162 11.97 1.19 12.12
CA CYS A 162 13.34 1.23 11.62
C CYS A 162 13.38 1.27 10.08
N PHE A 163 14.54 1.56 9.50
CA PHE A 163 14.73 1.65 8.03
C PHE A 163 15.32 0.38 7.41
N SER A 164 15.75 -0.56 8.24
CA SER A 164 16.19 -1.90 7.84
C SER A 164 16.05 -2.81 9.06
N TYR A 165 15.75 -4.08 8.79
CA TYR A 165 15.60 -5.10 9.82
C TYR A 165 16.85 -5.25 10.70
N ASP A 166 18.05 -5.03 10.14
CA ASP A 166 19.32 -5.10 10.88
C ASP A 166 19.39 -4.11 12.06
N TYR A 167 18.67 -2.99 11.97
CA TYR A 167 18.58 -1.96 13.01
C TYR A 167 17.45 -2.20 14.02
N ALA A 168 16.67 -3.29 13.89
CA ALA A 168 15.54 -3.58 14.78
C ALA A 168 15.98 -3.99 16.20
N GLY A 169 17.27 -4.23 16.44
CA GLY A 169 17.86 -4.40 17.77
C GLY A 169 17.77 -5.82 18.37
N ASP A 170 17.09 -6.75 17.69
CA ASP A 170 16.92 -8.15 18.14
C ASP A 170 17.79 -9.17 17.39
N THR A 171 18.70 -8.70 16.53
CA THR A 171 19.67 -9.57 15.86
C THR A 171 20.69 -10.08 16.89
N PRO A 172 20.87 -11.41 17.07
CA PRO A 172 21.97 -11.91 17.89
C PRO A 172 23.28 -11.40 17.30
N LYS A 173 24.12 -10.81 18.16
CA LYS A 173 25.45 -10.23 17.87
C LYS A 173 26.32 -11.13 16.98
N ARG A 174 26.07 -11.17 15.66
CA ARG A 174 26.90 -11.94 14.72
C ARG A 174 27.01 -11.35 13.33
N GLN A 175 26.47 -10.15 13.10
CA GLN A 175 26.68 -9.43 11.85
C GLN A 175 26.87 -7.93 12.09
N LEU A 176 27.77 -7.58 13.00
CA LEU A 176 28.57 -6.37 12.78
C LEU A 176 29.54 -6.71 11.63
N ARG A 177 29.03 -6.78 10.40
CA ARG A 177 29.89 -6.81 9.22
C ARG A 177 30.65 -5.49 9.23
N SER A 178 31.94 -5.59 9.53
CA SER A 178 32.96 -4.58 9.32
C SER A 178 32.77 -3.96 7.93
N MET A 179 32.09 -2.83 7.84
CA MET A 179 32.30 -1.91 6.73
C MET A 179 33.56 -1.13 7.07
N SER A 180 34.68 -1.75 6.73
CA SER A 180 35.94 -1.09 6.51
C SER A 180 35.76 -0.03 5.42
N ASP A 181 36.21 1.19 5.72
CA ASP A 181 36.69 2.23 4.80
C ASP A 181 35.95 2.42 3.48
N ALA A 182 35.09 3.44 3.42
CA ALA A 182 34.75 4.09 2.16
C ALA A 182 34.57 5.60 2.32
N VAL A 183 35.70 6.30 2.09
CA VAL A 183 35.83 7.62 1.45
C VAL A 183 35.20 8.80 2.17
N GLN A 184 35.99 9.35 3.10
CA GLN A 184 35.96 10.76 3.47
C GLN A 184 36.40 11.59 2.24
N GLY A 185 35.43 12.19 1.56
CA GLY A 185 35.68 13.13 0.47
C GLY A 185 36.20 14.44 1.05
N ASP A 186 37.50 14.68 0.92
CA ASP A 186 38.11 16.00 1.02
C ASP A 186 37.51 16.91 -0.05
N ASN A 187 36.80 17.95 0.38
CA ASN A 187 36.53 19.12 -0.46
C ASN A 187 37.54 20.19 -0.08
N SER A 188 38.62 20.28 -0.86
CA SER A 188 39.42 21.51 -1.01
C SER A 188 39.00 22.23 -2.28
#